data_AF-A0A914VXV9-F1
#
_entry.id   AF-A0A914VXV9-F1
#
_cell.length_a   1.000
_cell.length_b   1.000
_cell.length_c   1.000
_cell.angle_alpha   90.00
_cell.angle_beta   90.00
_cell.angle_gamma   90.00
#
_symmetry.space_group_name_H-M   'P 1'
#
loop_
_entity.id
_entity.type
_entity.pdbx_description
1 polymer ?
#
loop_
_entity_poly.entity_id
_entity_poly.type
_entity_poly.pdbx_seq_one_letter_code
_entity_poly.pdbx_strand_id
1 'polypeptide(L)'
;MLDSTLNAVFSSFRAVLGVADQFTRLRAQFTSIFAALALFRWCQRLWRRLLVALRLKPANYASDTELAWTDAKTPTGADWLATQGGPKTGTNWPAIVFWVVAVGGPWLIYKLVSRLVASVEESRKWANGAGEHYEARALYDFQAMGENELPFRAGEMLRVAPKDQQPQIRGWMLGSSADGERIGLLPINHVQIVGRKTTAPPAASLATNDVNASTFEAAFKNVR
;
A
#
# COMPACT_ATOMS: atom_id res chain seq x y z
N MET A 1 48.40 -24.29 -3.79
CA MET A 1 48.13 -23.86 -5.19
C MET A 1 47.08 -24.74 -5.87
N LEU A 2 47.12 -26.07 -5.68
CA LEU A 2 46.10 -27.02 -6.19
C LEU A 2 44.68 -26.74 -5.67
N ASP A 3 44.53 -26.30 -4.43
CA ASP A 3 43.20 -25.94 -3.88
C ASP A 3 42.60 -24.69 -4.53
N SER A 4 43.45 -23.76 -4.99
CA SER A 4 43.00 -22.54 -5.67
C SER A 4 42.53 -22.83 -7.10
N THR A 5 43.20 -23.74 -7.82
CA THR A 5 42.74 -24.17 -9.15
C THR A 5 41.47 -25.00 -9.06
N LEU A 6 41.37 -25.88 -8.07
CA LEU A 6 40.16 -26.66 -7.80
C LEU A 6 38.97 -25.75 -7.43
N ASN A 7 39.16 -24.80 -6.51
CA ASN A 7 38.10 -23.85 -6.15
C ASN A 7 37.75 -22.89 -7.31
N ALA A 8 38.72 -22.51 -8.15
CA ALA A 8 38.46 -21.69 -9.35
C ALA A 8 37.64 -22.46 -10.39
N VAL A 9 37.92 -23.75 -10.61
CA VAL A 9 37.12 -24.61 -11.50
C VAL A 9 35.71 -24.80 -10.97
N PHE A 10 35.54 -25.07 -9.66
CA PHE A 10 34.21 -25.21 -9.06
C PHE A 10 33.43 -23.90 -9.03
N SER A 11 34.09 -22.76 -8.84
CA SER A 11 33.49 -21.43 -8.95
C SER A 11 33.02 -21.14 -10.37
N SER A 12 33.83 -21.47 -11.38
CA SER A 12 33.50 -21.29 -12.79
C SER A 12 32.35 -22.20 -13.22
N PHE A 13 32.37 -23.46 -12.80
CA PHE A 13 31.29 -24.41 -13.07
C PHE A 13 29.97 -24.00 -12.41
N ARG A 14 30.02 -23.55 -11.14
CA ARG A 14 28.85 -23.01 -10.45
C ARG A 14 28.33 -21.72 -11.10
N ALA A 15 29.20 -20.86 -11.59
CA ALA A 15 28.78 -19.67 -12.32
C ALA A 15 28.01 -20.05 -13.59
N VAL A 16 28.50 -21.03 -14.35
CA VAL A 16 27.81 -21.54 -15.56
C VAL A 16 26.45 -22.17 -15.20
N LEU A 17 26.38 -22.98 -14.14
CA LEU A 17 25.10 -23.53 -13.65
C LEU A 17 24.15 -22.44 -13.11
N GLY A 18 24.69 -21.40 -12.47
CA GLY A 18 23.91 -20.24 -12.01
C GLY A 18 23.27 -19.49 -13.17
N VAL A 19 24.00 -19.32 -14.28
CA VAL A 19 23.48 -18.74 -15.52
C VAL A 19 22.37 -19.63 -16.13
N ALA A 20 22.49 -20.95 -16.03
CA ALA A 20 21.44 -21.87 -16.50
C ALA A 20 20.14 -21.76 -15.67
N ASP A 21 20.23 -21.56 -14.35
CA ASP A 21 19.05 -21.32 -13.50
C ASP A 21 18.39 -19.97 -13.83
N GLN A 22 19.20 -18.95 -14.13
CA GLN A 22 18.70 -17.64 -14.58
C GLN A 22 18.03 -17.70 -15.95
N PHE A 23 18.51 -18.53 -16.87
CA PHE A 23 17.85 -18.81 -18.14
C PHE A 23 16.48 -19.47 -17.95
N THR A 24 16.35 -20.34 -16.94
CA THR A 24 15.09 -21.00 -16.58
C THR A 24 14.07 -20.01 -16.00
N ARG A 25 14.51 -19.09 -15.12
CA ARG A 25 13.66 -18.02 -14.57
C ARG A 25 13.20 -17.03 -15.65
N LEU A 26 14.08 -16.69 -16.59
CA LEU A 26 13.78 -15.82 -17.72
C LEU A 26 12.72 -16.44 -18.64
N ARG A 27 12.80 -17.75 -18.92
CA ARG A 27 11.74 -18.47 -19.63
C ARG A 27 10.40 -18.41 -18.90
N ALA A 28 10.39 -18.58 -17.57
CA ALA A 28 9.16 -18.48 -16.78
C ALA A 28 8.52 -17.08 -16.85
N GLN A 29 9.32 -16.02 -16.83
CA GLN A 29 8.84 -14.64 -16.99
C GLN A 29 8.31 -14.36 -18.40
N PHE A 30 8.93 -14.92 -19.45
CA PHE A 30 8.36 -14.83 -20.79
C PHE A 30 6.99 -15.53 -20.86
N THR A 31 6.85 -16.70 -20.25
CA THR A 31 5.56 -17.40 -20.24
C THR A 31 4.48 -16.64 -19.46
N SER A 32 4.80 -15.89 -18.40
CA SER A 32 3.80 -15.09 -17.67
C SER A 32 3.34 -13.88 -18.47
N ILE A 33 4.21 -13.25 -19.26
CA ILE A 33 3.84 -12.16 -20.17
C ILE A 33 2.93 -12.69 -21.29
N PHE A 34 3.30 -13.80 -21.93
CA PHE A 34 2.45 -14.43 -22.94
C PHE A 34 1.14 -14.95 -22.34
N ALA A 35 1.14 -15.47 -21.11
CA ALA A 35 -0.05 -15.90 -20.40
C ALA A 35 -0.96 -14.73 -20.01
N ALA A 36 -0.40 -13.60 -19.55
CA ALA A 36 -1.16 -12.39 -19.24
C ALA A 36 -1.81 -11.81 -20.51
N LEU A 37 -1.07 -11.77 -21.62
CA LEU A 37 -1.61 -11.34 -22.92
C LEU A 37 -2.66 -12.33 -23.45
N ALA A 38 -2.43 -13.64 -23.31
CA ALA A 38 -3.40 -14.67 -23.68
C ALA A 38 -4.68 -14.58 -22.83
N LEU A 39 -4.54 -14.34 -21.52
CA LEU A 39 -5.64 -14.16 -20.59
C LEU A 39 -6.42 -12.89 -20.91
N PHE A 40 -5.75 -11.79 -21.21
CA PHE A 40 -6.42 -10.56 -21.65
C PHE A 40 -7.23 -10.79 -22.93
N ARG A 41 -6.66 -11.45 -23.93
CA ARG A 41 -7.37 -11.82 -25.18
C ARG A 41 -8.51 -12.81 -24.92
N TRP A 42 -8.35 -13.73 -23.98
CA TRP A 42 -9.38 -14.70 -23.60
C TRP A 42 -10.53 -14.04 -22.82
N CYS A 43 -10.24 -13.16 -21.87
CA CYS A 43 -11.22 -12.33 -21.17
C CYS A 43 -11.99 -11.43 -22.14
N GLN A 44 -11.31 -10.81 -23.11
CA GLN A 44 -11.97 -10.06 -24.17
C GLN A 44 -12.91 -10.94 -25.01
N ARG A 45 -12.51 -12.18 -25.33
CA ARG A 45 -13.38 -13.15 -26.02
C ARG A 45 -14.54 -13.60 -25.14
N LEU A 46 -14.29 -13.87 -23.86
CA LEU A 46 -15.30 -14.30 -22.90
C LEU A 46 -16.35 -13.21 -22.70
N TRP A 47 -15.91 -11.95 -22.54
CA TRP A 47 -16.78 -10.79 -22.45
C TRP A 47 -17.65 -10.62 -23.70
N ARG A 48 -17.06 -10.78 -24.90
CA ARG A 48 -17.83 -10.78 -26.15
C ARG A 48 -18.84 -11.93 -26.20
N ARG A 49 -18.44 -13.14 -25.82
CA ARG A 49 -19.34 -14.30 -25.77
C ARG A 49 -20.46 -14.10 -24.75
N LEU A 50 -20.18 -13.49 -23.61
CA LEU A 50 -21.13 -13.23 -22.54
C LEU A 50 -22.16 -12.17 -22.96
N LEU A 51 -21.72 -11.12 -23.68
CA LEU A 51 -22.62 -10.12 -24.28
C LEU A 51 -23.51 -10.69 -25.39
N VAL A 52 -22.97 -11.61 -26.21
CA VAL A 52 -23.74 -12.30 -27.26
C VAL A 52 -24.70 -13.33 -26.65
N ALA A 53 -24.27 -14.06 -25.62
CA ALA A 53 -25.09 -15.03 -24.90
C ALA A 53 -26.27 -14.37 -24.18
N LEU A 54 -26.07 -13.16 -23.63
CA LEU A 54 -27.13 -12.36 -23.03
C LEU A 54 -27.98 -11.60 -24.07
N ARG A 55 -27.76 -11.81 -25.37
CA ARG A 55 -28.53 -11.26 -26.51
C ARG A 55 -28.67 -9.73 -26.57
N LEU A 56 -27.91 -9.00 -25.74
CA LEU A 56 -27.89 -7.53 -25.68
C LEU A 56 -27.14 -6.89 -26.85
N LYS A 57 -26.48 -7.70 -27.70
CA LYS A 57 -25.57 -7.19 -28.73
C LYS A 57 -25.55 -8.11 -29.97
N PRO A 58 -25.78 -7.59 -31.19
CA PRO A 58 -25.75 -8.40 -32.41
C PRO A 58 -24.34 -8.94 -32.68
N ALA A 59 -24.28 -10.13 -33.29
CA ALA A 59 -23.07 -10.92 -33.50
C ALA A 59 -21.96 -10.22 -34.34
N ASN A 60 -22.27 -9.09 -34.99
CA ASN A 60 -21.43 -8.45 -36.00
C ASN A 60 -20.60 -7.26 -35.51
N TYR A 61 -20.38 -7.11 -34.20
CA TYR A 61 -19.66 -5.94 -33.64
C TYR A 61 -18.18 -5.80 -34.07
N ALA A 62 -17.61 -6.81 -34.72
CA ALA A 62 -16.22 -6.76 -35.19
C ALA A 62 -16.05 -6.06 -36.54
N SER A 63 -17.06 -6.10 -37.42
CA SER A 63 -17.03 -5.39 -38.71
C SER A 63 -17.33 -3.91 -38.56
N ASP A 64 -18.19 -3.53 -37.59
CA ASP A 64 -18.61 -2.14 -37.40
C ASP A 64 -17.47 -1.23 -36.95
N THR A 65 -16.47 -1.75 -36.23
CA THR A 65 -15.30 -0.95 -35.84
C THR A 65 -14.40 -0.63 -37.03
N GLU A 66 -14.20 -1.56 -37.97
CA GLU A 66 -13.36 -1.34 -39.14
C GLU A 66 -14.04 -0.38 -40.14
N LEU A 67 -15.37 -0.49 -40.26
CA LEU A 67 -16.23 0.44 -41.02
C LEU A 67 -16.26 1.86 -40.42
N ALA A 68 -16.17 2.01 -39.09
CA ALA A 68 -16.14 3.32 -38.43
C ALA A 68 -14.82 4.08 -38.64
N TRP A 69 -13.69 3.37 -38.80
CA TRP A 69 -12.40 4.00 -39.12
C TRP A 69 -12.28 4.43 -40.58
N THR A 70 -12.99 3.76 -41.49
CA THR A 70 -13.08 4.18 -42.89
C THR A 70 -14.00 5.39 -43.06
N ASP A 71 -15.08 5.47 -42.28
CA ASP A 71 -16.03 6.60 -42.28
C ASP A 71 -15.43 7.88 -41.68
N ALA A 72 -14.55 7.75 -40.68
CA ALA A 72 -13.84 8.89 -40.09
C ALA A 72 -12.73 9.48 -40.99
N LYS A 73 -12.35 8.79 -42.08
CA LYS A 73 -11.30 9.26 -43.03
C LYS A 73 -11.87 9.99 -44.25
N THR A 74 -13.19 10.05 -44.41
CA THR A 74 -13.82 10.90 -45.43
C THR A 74 -14.14 12.26 -44.82
N PRO A 75 -13.43 13.34 -45.19
CA PRO A 75 -13.79 14.69 -44.77
C PRO A 75 -15.04 15.14 -45.53
N THR A 76 -16.23 14.70 -45.11
CA THR A 76 -17.49 15.05 -45.76
C THR A 76 -18.04 16.37 -45.23
N GLY A 77 -17.71 17.45 -45.95
CA GLY A 77 -18.46 18.70 -45.97
C GLY A 77 -19.64 18.71 -46.97
N ALA A 78 -20.01 17.56 -47.56
CA ALA A 78 -20.88 17.55 -48.73
C ALA A 78 -21.86 16.36 -48.80
N ASP A 79 -22.46 15.92 -47.69
CA ASP A 79 -23.43 14.80 -47.73
C ASP A 79 -24.70 14.99 -46.89
N TRP A 80 -25.10 16.25 -46.66
CA TRP A 80 -26.34 16.58 -45.93
C TRP A 80 -27.59 16.65 -46.83
N LEU A 81 -27.53 16.21 -48.10
CA LEU A 81 -28.66 16.35 -49.05
C LEU A 81 -29.13 15.06 -49.75
N ALA A 82 -28.70 13.86 -49.33
CA ALA A 82 -29.16 12.61 -49.92
C ALA A 82 -29.91 11.72 -48.91
N THR A 83 -31.23 11.69 -49.09
CA THR A 83 -32.16 10.55 -48.88
C THR A 83 -32.14 9.77 -47.57
N GLN A 84 -33.31 9.80 -46.91
CA GLN A 84 -33.73 8.93 -45.81
C GLN A 84 -33.59 7.44 -46.15
N GLY A 85 -33.07 6.65 -45.20
CA GLY A 85 -33.12 5.19 -45.29
C GLY A 85 -32.26 4.44 -44.27
N GLY A 86 -32.70 4.38 -43.01
CA GLY A 86 -32.20 3.40 -42.02
C GLY A 86 -32.33 3.87 -40.57
N PRO A 87 -32.85 3.05 -39.63
CA PRO A 87 -32.96 3.44 -38.23
C PRO A 87 -31.56 3.45 -37.61
N LYS A 88 -30.94 4.63 -37.54
CA LYS A 88 -29.71 4.83 -36.75
C LYS A 88 -30.09 4.93 -35.27
N THR A 89 -30.66 3.87 -34.68
CA THR A 89 -30.66 3.68 -33.22
C THR A 89 -29.31 3.11 -32.80
N GLY A 90 -28.24 3.82 -33.16
CA GLY A 90 -26.90 3.57 -32.67
C GLY A 90 -26.65 4.56 -31.55
N THR A 91 -26.53 4.07 -30.32
CA THR A 91 -26.25 4.94 -29.17
C THR A 91 -25.00 5.76 -29.44
N ASN A 92 -25.06 7.08 -29.23
CA ASN A 92 -23.98 8.04 -29.49
C ASN A 92 -22.77 7.74 -28.58
N TRP A 93 -21.96 6.78 -29.01
CA TRP A 93 -20.83 6.22 -28.25
C TRP A 93 -19.79 7.29 -27.86
N PRO A 94 -19.42 8.26 -28.73
CA PRO A 94 -18.58 9.38 -28.33
C PRO A 94 -19.17 10.21 -27.18
N ALA A 95 -20.49 10.47 -27.19
CA ALA A 95 -21.15 11.18 -26.11
C ALA A 95 -21.16 10.38 -24.80
N ILE A 96 -21.34 9.05 -24.84
CA ILE A 96 -21.23 8.20 -23.65
C ILE A 96 -19.83 8.28 -23.05
N VAL A 97 -18.78 8.18 -23.88
CA VAL A 97 -17.40 8.29 -23.40
C VAL A 97 -17.15 9.64 -22.75
N PHE A 98 -17.64 10.73 -23.35
CA PHE A 98 -17.56 12.07 -22.77
C PHE A 98 -18.22 12.13 -21.39
N TRP A 99 -19.45 11.61 -21.24
CA TRP A 99 -20.16 11.62 -19.95
C TRP A 99 -19.51 10.70 -18.90
N VAL A 100 -19.00 9.53 -19.30
CA VAL A 100 -18.26 8.63 -18.40
C VAL A 100 -17.00 9.29 -17.87
N VAL A 101 -16.25 10.01 -18.70
CA VAL A 101 -15.04 10.71 -18.26
C VAL A 101 -15.38 11.96 -17.46
N ALA A 102 -16.36 12.75 -17.90
CA ALA A 102 -16.77 14.00 -17.24
C ALA A 102 -17.31 13.77 -15.82
N VAL A 103 -18.07 12.69 -15.60
CA VAL A 103 -18.64 12.34 -14.29
C VAL A 103 -17.71 11.38 -13.52
N GLY A 104 -17.15 10.39 -14.22
CA GLY A 104 -16.30 9.37 -13.61
C GLY A 104 -14.94 9.90 -13.17
N GLY A 105 -14.37 10.87 -13.88
CA GLY A 105 -13.09 11.50 -13.52
C GLY A 105 -13.12 12.14 -12.12
N PRO A 106 -13.98 13.16 -11.89
CA PRO A 106 -14.10 13.80 -10.58
C PRO A 106 -14.46 12.81 -9.46
N TRP A 107 -15.35 11.86 -9.71
CA TRP A 107 -15.73 10.85 -8.71
C TRP A 107 -14.59 9.90 -8.35
N LEU A 108 -13.81 9.45 -9.35
CA LEU A 108 -12.67 8.58 -9.12
C LEU A 108 -11.56 9.29 -8.38
N ILE A 109 -11.26 10.55 -8.74
CA ILE A 109 -10.28 11.39 -8.03
C ILE A 109 -10.72 11.58 -6.58
N TYR A 110 -11.98 11.98 -6.35
CA TYR A 110 -12.54 12.10 -4.99
C TYR A 110 -12.36 10.79 -4.21
N LYS A 111 -12.73 9.66 -4.80
CA LYS A 111 -12.63 8.35 -4.15
C LYS A 111 -11.19 7.96 -3.81
N LEU A 112 -10.23 8.28 -4.67
CA LEU A 112 -8.81 8.02 -4.41
C LEU A 112 -8.24 8.95 -3.34
N VAL A 113 -8.55 10.25 -3.42
CA VAL A 113 -8.10 11.25 -2.44
C VAL A 113 -8.70 10.98 -1.07
N SER A 114 -10.00 10.69 -0.97
CA SER A 114 -10.64 10.34 0.31
C SER A 114 -10.03 9.09 0.94
N ARG A 115 -9.66 8.09 0.13
CA ARG A 115 -8.94 6.91 0.62
C ARG A 115 -7.55 7.25 1.14
N LEU A 116 -6.80 8.10 0.43
CA LEU A 116 -5.49 8.57 0.87
C LEU A 116 -5.58 9.37 2.17
N VAL A 117 -6.50 10.33 2.24
CA VAL A 117 -6.74 11.14 3.45
C VAL A 117 -7.08 10.26 4.64
N ALA A 118 -7.95 9.26 4.48
CA ALA A 118 -8.28 8.32 5.55
C ALA A 118 -7.05 7.53 6.03
N SER A 119 -6.21 7.06 5.10
CA SER A 119 -4.98 6.33 5.45
C SER A 119 -3.93 7.19 6.15
N VAL A 120 -3.79 8.47 5.75
CA VAL A 120 -2.87 9.43 6.37
C VAL A 120 -3.37 9.80 7.77
N GLU A 121 -4.66 10.05 7.93
CA GLU A 121 -5.25 10.36 9.24
C GLU A 121 -5.07 9.21 10.21
N GLU A 122 -5.31 7.97 9.77
CA GLU A 122 -5.06 6.77 10.58
C GLU A 122 -3.60 6.66 11.02
N SER A 123 -2.67 6.93 10.10
CA SER A 123 -1.23 6.95 10.38
C SER A 123 -0.79 8.15 11.23
N ARG A 124 -1.62 9.18 11.42
CA ARG A 124 -1.32 10.36 12.26
C ARG A 124 -2.03 10.35 13.62
N LYS A 125 -2.92 9.40 13.89
CA LYS A 125 -3.63 9.29 15.18
C LYS A 125 -2.70 9.30 16.39
N TRP A 126 -1.55 8.61 16.31
CA TRP A 126 -0.57 8.60 17.40
C TRP A 126 0.08 9.97 17.63
N ALA A 127 0.31 10.74 16.55
CA ALA A 127 0.93 12.07 16.62
C ALA A 127 -0.02 13.09 17.28
N ASN A 128 -1.31 12.98 16.99
CA ASN A 128 -2.36 13.82 17.60
C ASN A 128 -2.77 13.35 19.01
N GLY A 129 -2.20 12.24 19.50
CA GLY A 129 -2.54 11.66 20.81
C GLY A 129 -3.87 10.90 20.87
N ALA A 130 -4.61 10.80 19.76
CA ALA A 130 -5.86 10.05 19.65
C ALA A 130 -5.65 8.53 19.55
N GLY A 131 -4.47 8.11 19.08
CA GLY A 131 -4.06 6.71 18.95
C GLY A 131 -3.05 6.29 20.02
N GLU A 132 -2.68 5.01 19.98
CA GLU A 132 -1.59 4.51 20.81
C GLU A 132 -0.28 5.23 20.50
N HIS A 133 0.43 5.71 21.53
CA HIS A 133 1.72 6.36 21.39
C HIS A 133 2.56 6.17 22.65
N TYR A 134 3.86 6.40 22.52
CA TYR A 134 4.76 6.52 23.67
C TYR A 134 4.99 7.99 23.98
N GLU A 135 5.04 8.35 25.25
CA GLU A 135 5.45 9.68 25.69
C GLU A 135 6.94 9.65 25.99
N ALA A 136 7.68 10.63 25.47
CA ALA A 136 9.11 10.75 25.66
C ALA A 136 9.49 12.17 26.09
N ARG A 137 10.47 12.28 26.97
CA ARG A 137 11.08 13.54 27.41
C ARG A 137 12.39 13.75 26.68
N ALA A 138 12.58 14.92 26.08
CA ALA A 138 13.87 15.32 25.55
C ALA A 138 14.89 15.52 26.67
N LEU A 139 16.04 14.87 26.56
CA LEU A 139 17.16 15.01 27.51
C LEU A 139 18.07 16.18 27.13
N TYR A 140 18.26 16.39 25.82
CA TYR A 140 19.12 17.41 25.24
C TYR A 140 18.36 18.22 24.18
N ASP A 141 18.89 19.37 23.82
CA ASP A 141 18.44 20.12 22.66
C ASP A 141 18.90 19.43 21.37
N PHE A 142 18.05 19.47 20.36
CA PHE A 142 18.35 18.90 19.05
C PHE A 142 17.89 19.86 17.95
N GLN A 143 18.85 20.24 17.11
CA GLN A 143 18.60 21.06 15.93
C GLN A 143 18.52 20.14 14.71
N ALA A 144 17.40 20.21 14.00
CA ALA A 144 17.20 19.47 12.77
C ALA A 144 18.16 19.98 11.69
N MET A 145 18.88 19.06 11.04
CA MET A 145 19.72 19.34 9.87
C MET A 145 18.96 19.13 8.56
N GLY A 146 17.90 18.34 8.58
CA GLY A 146 17.06 18.05 7.41
C GLY A 146 15.57 18.27 7.67
N GLU A 147 14.79 18.41 6.59
CA GLU A 147 13.33 18.59 6.65
C GLU A 147 12.58 17.39 7.26
N ASN A 148 13.23 16.22 7.26
CA ASN A 148 12.67 14.98 7.80
C ASN A 148 12.90 14.83 9.31
N GLU A 149 13.65 15.73 9.94
CA GLU A 149 14.03 15.67 11.35
C GLU A 149 13.18 16.61 12.19
N LEU A 150 12.88 16.20 13.42
CA LEU A 150 12.07 16.99 14.36
C LEU A 150 13.00 17.78 15.29
N PRO A 151 13.05 19.13 15.23
CA PRO A 151 13.79 19.93 16.19
C PRO A 151 13.01 20.03 17.51
N PHE A 152 13.71 19.85 18.64
CA PHE A 152 13.13 19.92 19.98
C PHE A 152 14.13 20.49 20.99
N ARG A 153 13.62 20.97 22.13
CA ARG A 153 14.45 21.51 23.23
C ARG A 153 14.54 20.52 24.39
N ALA A 154 15.64 20.58 25.14
CA ALA A 154 15.79 19.81 26.37
C ALA A 154 14.60 20.05 27.31
N GLY A 155 14.01 18.97 27.82
CA GLY A 155 12.85 18.98 28.70
C GLY A 155 11.48 18.95 28.01
N GLU A 156 11.41 19.13 26.68
CA GLU A 156 10.16 19.07 25.91
C GLU A 156 9.54 17.66 25.95
N MET A 157 8.19 17.60 26.03
CA MET A 157 7.45 16.35 25.88
C MET A 157 7.16 16.09 24.40
N LEU A 158 7.49 14.89 23.95
CA LEU A 158 7.33 14.43 22.59
C LEU A 158 6.48 13.17 22.59
N ARG A 159 5.73 12.97 21.51
CA ARG A 159 5.03 11.70 21.26
C ARG A 159 5.87 10.88 20.30
N VAL A 160 5.87 9.57 20.51
CA VAL A 160 6.66 8.62 19.74
C VAL A 160 5.73 7.58 19.15
N ALA A 161 5.92 7.29 17.86
CA ALA A 161 5.10 6.34 17.14
C ALA A 161 5.26 4.91 17.71
N PRO A 162 4.21 4.07 17.69
CA PRO A 162 4.30 2.66 18.06
C PRO A 162 5.30 1.89 17.19
N LYS A 163 5.81 0.76 17.70
CA LYS A 163 6.81 -0.07 17.01
C LYS A 163 6.41 -0.45 15.57
N ASP A 164 5.12 -0.67 15.33
CA ASP A 164 4.59 -1.06 14.02
C ASP A 164 4.64 0.07 12.98
N GLN A 165 4.71 1.33 13.43
CA GLN A 165 4.76 2.52 12.58
C GLN A 165 6.16 3.18 12.54
N GLN A 166 7.14 2.58 13.22
CA GLN A 166 8.50 3.07 13.23
C GLN A 166 9.22 2.75 11.91
N PRO A 167 9.94 3.71 11.30
CA PRO A 167 10.76 3.45 10.12
C PRO A 167 11.95 2.55 10.47
N GLN A 168 12.42 1.76 9.50
CA GLN A 168 13.57 0.85 9.69
C GLN A 168 14.93 1.58 9.60
N ILE A 169 15.09 2.65 10.39
CA ILE A 169 16.30 3.46 10.43
C ILE A 169 16.97 3.27 11.80
N ARG A 170 18.23 2.84 11.82
CA ARG A 170 18.95 2.56 13.08
C ARG A 170 19.30 3.86 13.81
N GLY A 171 19.05 3.90 15.12
CA GLY A 171 19.40 5.05 15.97
C GLY A 171 18.43 6.23 15.88
N TRP A 172 17.44 6.16 14.99
CA TRP A 172 16.41 7.18 14.80
C TRP A 172 15.05 6.58 15.07
N MET A 173 14.15 7.42 15.54
CA MET A 173 12.76 7.06 15.79
C MET A 173 11.85 8.17 15.30
N LEU A 174 10.67 7.79 14.85
CA LEU A 174 9.64 8.70 14.43
C LEU A 174 8.89 9.23 15.66
N GLY A 175 8.82 10.54 15.77
CA GLY A 175 8.09 11.23 16.81
C GLY A 175 7.37 12.47 16.29
N SER A 176 6.54 13.03 17.16
CA SER A 176 5.85 14.28 16.94
C SER A 176 6.00 15.20 18.13
N SER A 177 5.87 16.50 17.89
CA SER A 177 5.73 17.48 18.98
C SER A 177 4.43 17.21 19.77
N ALA A 178 4.34 17.77 20.99
CA ALA A 178 3.17 17.62 21.87
C ALA A 178 1.86 18.10 21.22
N ASP A 179 1.94 19.06 20.29
CA ASP A 179 0.77 19.60 19.58
C ASP A 179 0.36 18.74 18.37
N GLY A 180 1.18 17.76 17.97
CA GLY A 180 0.91 16.87 16.82
C GLY A 180 1.16 17.49 15.44
N GLU A 181 1.46 18.79 15.35
CA GLU A 181 1.66 19.48 14.06
C GLU A 181 2.95 19.07 13.33
N ARG A 182 4.04 18.90 14.09
CA ARG A 182 5.37 18.60 13.55
C ARG A 182 5.69 17.14 13.81
N ILE A 183 5.89 16.39 12.73
CA ILE A 183 6.27 14.97 12.75
C ILE A 183 7.61 14.84 12.06
N GLY A 184 8.54 14.13 12.69
CA GLY A 184 9.86 13.93 12.12
C GLY A 184 10.68 12.89 12.88
N LEU A 185 11.87 12.64 12.36
CA LEU A 185 12.85 11.75 12.95
C LEU A 185 13.57 12.45 14.10
N LEU A 186 13.78 11.71 15.19
CA LEU A 186 14.56 12.16 16.33
C LEU A 186 15.54 11.05 16.76
N PRO A 187 16.73 11.41 17.26
CA PRO A 187 17.73 10.42 17.67
C PRO A 187 17.34 9.78 19.00
N ILE A 188 17.43 8.45 19.09
CA ILE A 188 17.02 7.66 20.27
C ILE A 188 17.79 8.10 21.53
N ASN A 189 19.06 8.46 21.39
CA ASN A 189 19.93 8.82 22.52
C ASN A 189 19.57 10.18 23.17
N HIS A 190 18.77 11.01 22.49
CA HIS A 190 18.43 12.35 22.99
C HIS A 190 17.09 12.39 23.71
N VAL A 191 16.38 11.26 23.76
CA VAL A 191 15.06 11.17 24.37
C VAL A 191 14.96 10.00 25.35
N GLN A 192 14.18 10.20 26.40
CA GLN A 192 13.86 9.18 27.38
C GLN A 192 12.37 8.87 27.33
N ILE A 193 11.99 7.62 27.07
CA ILE A 193 10.59 7.20 27.08
C ILE A 193 10.08 7.19 28.53
N VAL A 194 9.04 7.96 28.80
CA VAL A 194 8.42 8.13 30.12
C VAL A 194 7.27 7.14 30.34
N GLY A 195 6.51 6.83 29.28
CA GLY A 195 5.38 5.92 29.39
C GLY A 195 4.75 5.56 28.04
N ARG A 196 3.81 4.60 28.07
CA ARG A 196 2.99 4.20 26.92
C ARG A 196 1.55 4.60 27.20
N LYS A 197 0.93 5.34 26.28
CA LYS A 197 -0.50 5.62 26.30
C LYS A 197 -1.17 4.77 25.23
N THR A 198 -1.98 3.83 25.69
CA THR A 198 -2.80 2.96 24.84
C THR A 198 -4.26 3.25 25.15
N THR A 199 -5.07 3.42 24.11
CA THR A 199 -6.53 3.64 24.25
C THR A 199 -7.30 2.35 24.55
N ALA A 200 -6.60 1.22 24.70
CA ALA A 200 -7.16 -0.08 25.06
C ALA A 200 -7.23 -0.22 26.59
N PRO A 201 -8.24 -0.92 27.14
CA PRO A 201 -8.31 -1.23 28.57
C PRO A 201 -7.01 -1.94 29.01
N PRO A 202 -6.45 -1.60 30.18
CA PRO A 202 -5.18 -2.15 30.62
C PRO A 202 -5.34 -3.66 30.81
N ALA A 203 -4.65 -4.44 29.97
CA ALA A 203 -4.41 -5.84 30.28
C ALA A 203 -3.60 -5.88 31.58
N ALA A 204 -4.22 -6.46 32.61
CA ALA A 204 -3.72 -6.55 33.97
C ALA A 204 -2.20 -6.75 34.04
N SER A 205 -1.53 -5.75 34.61
CA SER A 205 -0.23 -5.95 35.24
C SER A 205 -0.39 -7.05 36.29
N LEU A 206 0.16 -8.24 36.03
CA LEU A 206 0.42 -9.24 37.05
C LEU A 206 1.41 -8.64 38.04
N ALA A 207 0.89 -7.90 39.02
CA ALA A 207 1.62 -7.54 40.20
C ALA A 207 1.88 -8.83 40.97
N THR A 208 3.16 -9.20 41.02
CA THR A 208 3.77 -10.06 42.04
C THR A 208 3.28 -9.65 43.41
N ASN A 209 2.31 -10.39 43.96
CA ASN A 209 1.98 -10.36 45.38
C ASN A 209 2.78 -11.46 46.05
N ASP A 210 3.85 -11.04 46.72
CA ASP A 210 4.58 -11.80 47.72
C ASP A 210 3.58 -12.35 48.76
N VAL A 211 3.34 -13.65 48.71
CA VAL A 211 2.56 -14.36 49.74
C VAL A 211 3.45 -14.49 50.97
N ASN A 212 3.18 -13.63 51.95
CA ASN A 212 3.69 -13.70 53.31
C ASN A 212 3.58 -15.13 53.87
N ALA A 213 4.72 -15.79 54.06
CA ALA A 213 4.87 -17.11 54.66
C ALA A 213 4.54 -17.17 56.18
N SER A 214 3.97 -16.13 56.76
CA SER A 214 3.71 -16.03 58.21
C SER A 214 2.30 -16.47 58.63
N THR A 215 1.42 -16.84 57.69
CA THR A 215 0.04 -17.26 58.03
C THR A 215 -0.12 -18.78 58.17
N PHE A 216 0.84 -19.59 57.71
CA PHE A 216 0.73 -21.06 57.75
C PHE A 216 1.11 -21.70 59.11
N GLU A 217 1.79 -20.97 60.00
CA GLU A 217 2.18 -21.47 61.33
C GLU A 217 1.06 -21.42 62.39
N ALA A 218 -0.02 -20.66 62.16
CA ALA A 218 -1.09 -20.53 63.14
C ALA A 218 -2.14 -21.67 63.09
N ALA A 219 -2.13 -22.49 62.04
CA ALA A 219 -3.17 -23.49 61.80
C ALA A 219 -2.91 -24.88 62.42
N PHE A 220 -1.71 -25.14 62.97
CA PHE A 220 -1.36 -26.47 63.51
C PHE A 220 -1.27 -26.55 65.04
N LYS A 221 -1.60 -25.48 65.78
CA LYS A 221 -1.44 -25.44 67.24
C LYS A 221 -2.69 -25.76 68.06
N ASN A 222 -3.85 -26.02 67.44
CA ASN A 222 -5.11 -26.26 68.15
C ASN A 222 -5.77 -27.61 67.80
N VAL A 223 -4.99 -28.70 67.86
CA VAL A 223 -5.55 -30.04 68.08
C VAL A 223 -4.71 -30.75 69.16
N ARG A 224 -5.19 -30.65 70.39
CA ARG A 224 -4.96 -31.62 71.47
C ARG A 224 -6.25 -31.75 72.26
#